data_AF-A0A959S2Z2-F1
#
_entry.id   AF-A0A959S2Z2-F1
#
_cell.length_a   1.000
_cell.length_b   1.000
_cell.length_c   1.000
_cell.angle_alpha   90.00
_cell.angle_beta   90.00
_cell.angle_gamma   90.00
#
_symmetry.space_group_name_H-M   'P 1'
#
loop_
_entity.id
_entity.type
_entity.pdbx_description
1 polymer ?
#
loop_
_entity_poly.entity_id
_entity_poly.type
_entity_poly.pdbx_seq_one_letter_code
_entity_poly.pdbx_strand_id
1 'polypeptide(L)'
;NYFKSKEEILLTLISDLFDEAMELMDVDPEVPLTHEKFIDVIHKSVDVSVQNPQRWKLYMSLSFQPDVTPLLMEKMLPRIQPFMIQMNNYFMERGHQDPITMMRYYSAVMDGVQLHILMDPQNFPVDKVKQMMIDQFA
;
A
#
# COMPACT_ATOMS: atom_id res chain seq x y z
N ASN A 1 6.42 -30.94 -9.71
CA ASN A 1 7.42 -30.38 -10.65
C ASN A 1 6.87 -29.14 -11.35
N TYR A 2 6.48 -28.10 -10.59
CA TYR A 2 5.78 -26.92 -11.13
C TYR A 2 6.60 -25.61 -11.14
N PHE A 3 7.84 -25.61 -10.62
CA PHE A 3 8.70 -24.42 -10.61
C PHE A 3 10.15 -24.81 -10.95
N LYS A 4 10.82 -24.03 -11.80
CA LYS A 4 12.18 -24.27 -12.31
C LYS A 4 13.28 -23.67 -11.43
N SER A 5 12.98 -22.69 -10.56
CA SER A 5 13.95 -22.16 -9.58
C SER A 5 13.26 -21.60 -8.32
N LYS A 6 14.04 -21.34 -7.27
CA LYS A 6 13.56 -20.65 -6.05
C LYS A 6 13.08 -19.23 -6.34
N GLU A 7 13.59 -18.59 -7.38
CA GLU A 7 13.17 -17.23 -7.78
C GLU A 7 11.77 -17.25 -8.40
N GLU A 8 11.41 -18.26 -9.19
CA GLU A 8 10.05 -18.37 -9.74
C GLU A 8 8.99 -18.54 -8.63
N ILE A 9 9.30 -19.32 -7.59
CA ILE A 9 8.43 -19.47 -6.42
C ILE A 9 8.26 -18.13 -5.71
N LEU A 10 9.37 -17.41 -5.51
CA LEU A 10 9.37 -16.12 -4.84
C LEU A 10 8.57 -15.07 -5.61
N LEU A 11 8.76 -15.01 -6.94
CA LEU A 11 8.02 -14.12 -7.82
C LEU A 11 6.52 -14.42 -7.85
N THR A 12 6.14 -15.70 -7.83
CA THR A 12 4.73 -16.10 -7.78
C THR A 12 4.11 -15.65 -6.47
N LEU A 13 4.77 -15.97 -5.34
CA LEU A 13 4.29 -15.60 -4.01
C LEU A 13 4.13 -14.09 -3.84
N ILE A 14 5.08 -13.30 -4.35
CA ILE A 14 5.01 -11.85 -4.23
C ILE A 14 3.94 -11.26 -5.16
N SER A 15 3.76 -11.84 -6.35
CA SER A 15 2.66 -11.43 -7.24
C SER A 15 1.32 -11.63 -6.55
N ASP A 16 1.11 -12.77 -5.91
CA ASP A 16 -0.13 -13.07 -5.18
C ASP A 16 -0.36 -12.09 -4.01
N LEU A 17 0.71 -11.74 -3.28
CA LEU A 17 0.65 -10.76 -2.19
C LEU A 17 0.34 -9.35 -2.71
N PHE A 18 0.85 -9.00 -3.90
CA PHE A 18 0.53 -7.73 -4.53
C PHE A 18 -0.91 -7.68 -5.05
N ASP A 19 -1.40 -8.76 -5.64
CA ASP A 19 -2.79 -8.87 -6.11
C ASP A 19 -3.75 -8.59 -4.96
N GLU A 20 -3.51 -9.22 -3.83
CA GLU A 20 -4.26 -8.97 -2.59
C GLU A 20 -4.15 -7.52 -2.14
N ALA A 21 -2.95 -6.91 -2.19
CA ALA A 21 -2.75 -5.48 -1.88
C ALA A 21 -3.64 -4.57 -2.75
N MET A 22 -3.68 -4.85 -4.05
CA MET A 22 -4.46 -4.08 -5.02
C MET A 22 -5.96 -4.29 -4.84
N GLU A 23 -6.39 -5.53 -4.62
CA GLU A 23 -7.79 -5.86 -4.34
C GLU A 23 -8.30 -5.18 -3.07
N LEU A 24 -7.46 -5.09 -2.03
CA LEU A 24 -7.80 -4.39 -0.79
C LEU A 24 -8.00 -2.89 -0.98
N MET A 25 -7.21 -2.25 -1.85
CA MET A 25 -7.43 -0.84 -2.17
C MET A 25 -8.78 -0.63 -2.87
N ASP A 26 -9.27 -1.63 -3.61
CA ASP A 26 -10.59 -1.63 -4.26
C ASP A 26 -10.81 -0.32 -5.06
N VAL A 27 -9.76 0.10 -5.76
CA VAL A 27 -9.79 1.33 -6.57
C VAL A 27 -10.01 0.95 -8.02
N ASP A 28 -11.15 1.36 -8.54
CA ASP A 28 -11.44 1.28 -9.97
C ASP A 28 -10.65 2.40 -10.68
N PRO A 29 -9.75 2.07 -11.62
CA PRO A 29 -8.96 3.06 -12.35
C PRO A 29 -9.80 4.12 -13.08
N GLU A 30 -11.04 3.79 -13.45
CA GLU A 30 -11.96 4.66 -14.21
C GLU A 30 -12.83 5.53 -13.30
N VAL A 31 -12.82 5.30 -11.98
CA VAL A 31 -13.62 6.06 -11.02
C VAL A 31 -12.71 7.01 -10.23
N PRO A 32 -13.02 8.32 -10.16
CA PRO A 32 -12.25 9.25 -9.34
C PRO A 32 -12.23 8.85 -7.87
N LEU A 33 -11.07 9.00 -7.23
CA LEU A 33 -10.91 8.78 -5.80
C LEU A 33 -11.63 9.88 -5.01
N THR A 34 -12.76 9.55 -4.40
CA THR A 34 -13.52 10.50 -3.56
C THR A 34 -12.91 10.59 -2.15
N HIS A 35 -13.31 11.60 -1.39
CA HIS A 35 -12.91 11.74 0.02
C HIS A 35 -13.29 10.51 0.86
N GLU A 36 -14.54 10.04 0.74
CA GLU A 36 -15.02 8.85 1.45
C GLU A 36 -14.24 7.59 1.04
N LYS A 37 -13.94 7.45 -0.26
CA LYS A 37 -13.15 6.33 -0.76
C LYS A 37 -11.70 6.39 -0.28
N PHE A 38 -11.12 7.59 -0.18
CA PHE A 38 -9.78 7.76 0.34
C PHE A 38 -9.68 7.41 1.83
N ILE A 39 -10.69 7.77 2.63
CA ILE A 39 -10.82 7.34 4.03
C ILE A 39 -10.91 5.81 4.11
N ASP A 40 -11.71 5.18 3.24
CA ASP A 40 -11.83 3.72 3.14
C ASP A 40 -10.48 3.06 2.79
N VAL A 41 -9.72 3.64 1.86
CA VAL A 41 -8.35 3.19 1.55
C VAL A 41 -7.45 3.24 2.79
N ILE A 42 -7.45 4.34 3.55
CA ILE A 42 -6.66 4.45 4.79
C ILE A 42 -7.03 3.33 5.77
N HIS A 43 -8.34 3.12 6.00
CA HIS A 43 -8.80 2.06 6.90
C HIS A 43 -8.34 0.68 6.45
N LYS A 44 -8.61 0.32 5.19
CA LYS A 44 -8.26 -1.00 4.64
C LYS A 44 -6.75 -1.25 4.62
N SER A 45 -5.96 -0.25 4.22
CA SER A 45 -4.49 -0.35 4.21
C SER A 45 -3.90 -0.52 5.60
N VAL A 46 -4.47 0.10 6.64
CA VAL A 46 -4.00 -0.10 8.02
C VAL A 46 -4.49 -1.44 8.58
N ASP A 47 -5.78 -1.75 8.43
CA ASP A 47 -6.42 -2.92 9.03
C ASP A 47 -5.83 -4.23 8.49
N VAL A 48 -5.36 -4.25 7.24
CA VAL A 48 -4.78 -5.47 6.68
C VAL A 48 -3.51 -5.90 7.42
N SER A 49 -2.71 -4.94 7.92
CA SER A 49 -1.51 -5.22 8.71
C SER A 49 -1.85 -5.77 10.11
N VAL A 50 -3.05 -5.48 10.61
CA VAL A 50 -3.57 -6.00 11.88
C VAL A 50 -4.17 -7.40 11.71
N GLN A 51 -4.93 -7.62 10.62
CA GLN A 51 -5.66 -8.86 10.38
C GLN A 51 -4.74 -9.99 9.91
N ASN A 52 -3.74 -9.69 9.07
CA ASN A 52 -2.87 -10.69 8.46
C ASN A 52 -1.36 -10.37 8.69
N PRO A 53 -0.91 -10.19 9.94
CA PRO A 53 0.42 -9.62 10.22
C PRO A 53 1.57 -10.48 9.70
N GLN A 54 1.48 -11.82 9.75
CA GLN A 54 2.54 -12.69 9.23
C GLN A 54 2.69 -12.58 7.72
N ARG A 55 1.57 -12.44 7.02
CA ARG A 55 1.52 -12.33 5.57
C ARG A 55 2.10 -11.00 5.09
N TRP A 56 1.74 -9.90 5.75
CA TRP A 56 2.33 -8.58 5.44
C TRP A 56 3.78 -8.43 5.86
N LYS A 57 4.17 -9.05 6.98
CA LYS A 57 5.58 -9.10 7.37
C LYS A 57 6.41 -9.80 6.29
N LEU A 58 5.90 -10.90 5.74
CA LEU A 58 6.54 -11.57 4.61
C LEU A 58 6.59 -10.66 3.38
N TYR A 59 5.47 -10.09 2.95
CA TYR A 59 5.43 -9.16 1.83
C TYR A 59 6.48 -8.05 1.97
N MET A 60 6.46 -7.28 3.07
CA MET A 60 7.42 -6.20 3.26
C MET A 60 8.87 -6.71 3.27
N SER A 61 9.14 -7.83 3.94
CA SER A 61 10.49 -8.40 3.98
C SER A 61 11.02 -8.81 2.60
N LEU A 62 10.14 -9.17 1.67
CA LEU A 62 10.49 -9.53 0.31
C LEU A 62 10.57 -8.30 -0.60
N SER A 63 9.63 -7.37 -0.47
CA SER A 63 9.53 -6.16 -1.30
C SER A 63 10.73 -5.23 -1.17
N PHE A 64 11.49 -5.31 -0.07
CA PHE A 64 12.72 -4.53 0.13
C PHE A 64 14.01 -5.30 -0.19
N GLN A 65 13.94 -6.54 -0.68
CA GLN A 65 15.15 -7.26 -1.08
C GLN A 65 15.73 -6.70 -2.38
N PRO A 66 17.04 -6.47 -2.48
CA PRO A 66 17.67 -5.88 -3.68
C PRO A 66 17.39 -6.62 -4.98
N ASP A 67 17.33 -7.95 -4.94
CA ASP A 67 17.09 -8.79 -6.12
C ASP A 67 15.61 -8.88 -6.51
N VAL A 68 14.72 -8.57 -5.56
CA VAL A 68 13.27 -8.68 -5.71
C VAL A 68 12.66 -7.35 -6.12
N THR A 69 13.12 -6.24 -5.52
CA THR A 69 12.56 -4.90 -5.70
C THR A 69 12.45 -4.52 -7.18
N PRO A 70 13.47 -4.71 -8.04
CA PRO A 70 13.38 -4.34 -9.46
C PRO A 70 12.32 -5.15 -10.20
N LEU A 71 12.25 -6.46 -9.96
CA LEU A 71 11.28 -7.36 -10.57
C LEU A 71 9.85 -7.01 -10.13
N LEU A 72 9.71 -6.61 -8.87
CA LEU A 72 8.46 -6.17 -8.30
C LEU A 72 7.99 -4.87 -8.94
N MET A 73 8.88 -3.88 -9.03
CA MET A 73 8.60 -2.59 -9.66
C MET A 73 8.22 -2.75 -11.13
N GLU A 74 8.91 -3.60 -11.89
CA GLU A 74 8.58 -3.86 -13.30
C GLU A 74 7.15 -4.38 -13.48
N LYS A 75 6.71 -5.31 -12.61
CA LYS A 75 5.37 -5.89 -12.67
C LYS A 75 4.28 -5.00 -12.08
N MET A 76 4.58 -4.31 -10.99
CA MET A 76 3.59 -3.54 -10.22
C MET A 76 3.37 -2.15 -10.79
N LEU A 77 4.39 -1.51 -11.36
CA LEU A 77 4.31 -0.11 -11.78
C LEU A 77 3.15 0.14 -12.76
N PRO A 78 2.91 -0.69 -13.80
CA PRO A 78 1.77 -0.50 -14.69
C PRO A 78 0.41 -0.60 -13.99
N ARG A 79 0.34 -1.37 -12.89
CA ARG A 79 -0.89 -1.65 -12.15
C ARG A 79 -1.18 -0.62 -11.07
N ILE A 80 -0.14 -0.01 -10.50
CA ILE A 80 -0.27 1.04 -9.49
C ILE A 80 -0.37 2.44 -10.13
N GLN A 81 0.08 2.59 -11.39
CA GLN A 81 0.06 3.87 -12.09
C GLN A 81 -1.33 4.54 -12.13
N PRO A 82 -2.45 3.84 -12.40
CA PRO A 82 -3.78 4.45 -12.34
C PRO A 82 -4.10 4.99 -10.95
N PHE A 83 -3.78 4.23 -9.90
CA PHE A 83 -3.96 4.68 -8.52
C PHE A 83 -3.11 5.91 -8.19
N MET A 84 -1.85 5.96 -8.66
CA MET A 84 -1.00 7.14 -8.50
C MET A 84 -1.59 8.38 -9.18
N ILE A 85 -2.19 8.23 -10.36
CA ILE A 85 -2.88 9.32 -11.07
C ILE A 85 -4.09 9.81 -10.26
N GLN A 86 -4.90 8.89 -9.73
CA GLN A 86 -6.04 9.26 -8.91
C GLN A 86 -5.64 9.97 -7.62
N MET A 87 -4.60 9.47 -6.92
CA MET A 87 -4.05 10.12 -5.73
C MET A 87 -3.52 11.52 -6.04
N ASN A 88 -2.82 11.68 -7.16
CA ASN A 88 -2.37 12.99 -7.62
C ASN A 88 -3.55 13.95 -7.84
N ASN A 89 -4.60 13.50 -8.53
CA ASN A 89 -5.80 14.31 -8.78
C ASN A 89 -6.52 14.66 -7.48
N TYR A 90 -6.67 13.68 -6.57
CA TYR A 90 -7.27 13.88 -5.25
C TYR A 90 -6.59 15.01 -4.46
N PHE A 91 -5.26 14.98 -4.37
CA PHE A 91 -4.52 16.04 -3.67
C PHE A 91 -4.53 17.38 -4.44
N MET A 92 -4.51 17.34 -5.78
CA MET A 92 -4.60 18.55 -6.59
C MET A 92 -5.94 19.27 -6.41
N GLU A 93 -7.06 18.54 -6.42
CA GLU A 93 -8.41 19.07 -6.20
C GLU A 93 -8.59 19.69 -4.80
N ARG A 94 -7.77 19.24 -3.83
CA ARG A 94 -7.72 19.78 -2.47
C ARG A 94 -6.75 20.96 -2.30
N GLY A 95 -6.14 21.43 -3.39
CA GLY A 95 -5.32 22.64 -3.42
C GLY A 95 -3.84 22.44 -3.07
N HIS A 96 -3.36 21.19 -2.99
CA HIS A 96 -1.93 20.92 -2.80
C HIS A 96 -1.13 21.36 -4.02
N GLN A 97 -0.13 22.22 -3.80
CA GLN A 97 0.72 22.78 -4.87
C GLN A 97 1.68 21.75 -5.47
N ASP A 98 2.05 20.73 -4.69
CA ASP A 98 2.88 19.60 -5.12
C ASP A 98 2.22 18.27 -4.71
N PRO A 99 1.20 17.83 -5.47
CA PRO A 99 0.42 16.63 -5.16
C PRO A 99 1.25 15.34 -5.23
N ILE A 100 2.29 15.31 -6.06
CA ILE A 100 3.20 14.15 -6.17
C ILE A 100 4.00 14.01 -4.87
N THR A 101 4.58 15.10 -4.36
CA THR A 101 5.28 15.07 -3.08
C THR A 101 4.32 14.74 -1.93
N MET A 102 3.09 15.27 -1.95
CA MET A 102 2.08 14.93 -0.95
C MET A 102 1.72 13.43 -0.96
N MET A 103 1.54 12.84 -2.15
CA MET A 103 1.33 11.40 -2.31
C MET A 103 2.51 10.59 -1.78
N ARG A 104 3.75 10.99 -2.09
CA ARG A 104 4.95 10.32 -1.56
C ARG A 104 5.03 10.40 -0.03
N TYR A 105 4.64 11.53 0.54
CA TYR A 105 4.58 11.71 1.98
C TYR A 105 3.52 10.82 2.62
N TYR A 106 2.32 10.77 2.05
CA TYR A 106 1.27 9.84 2.46
C TYR A 106 1.76 8.38 2.45
N SER A 107 2.40 7.94 1.35
CA SER A 107 2.95 6.58 1.26
C SER A 107 3.98 6.31 2.35
N ALA A 108 4.91 7.24 2.61
CA ALA A 108 5.91 7.07 3.66
C ALA A 108 5.29 6.97 5.06
N VAL A 109 4.23 7.72 5.34
CA VAL A 109 3.49 7.60 6.60
C VAL A 109 2.78 6.25 6.68
N MET A 110 2.08 5.83 5.63
CA MET A 110 1.41 4.52 5.57
C MET A 110 2.38 3.36 5.80
N ASP A 111 3.51 3.35 5.08
CA ASP A 111 4.55 2.31 5.21
C ASP A 111 5.08 2.25 6.65
N GLY A 112 5.33 3.41 7.27
CA GLY A 112 5.77 3.51 8.65
C GLY A 112 4.72 2.96 9.63
N VAL A 113 3.46 3.33 9.46
CA VAL A 113 2.35 2.84 10.30
C VAL A 113 2.23 1.32 10.21
N GLN A 114 2.21 0.77 8.99
CA GLN A 114 2.15 -0.68 8.77
C GLN A 114 3.35 -1.39 9.40
N LEU A 115 4.56 -0.86 9.23
CA LEU A 115 5.77 -1.42 9.84
C LEU A 115 5.70 -1.46 11.37
N HIS A 116 5.25 -0.37 12.00
CA HIS A 116 5.13 -0.33 13.45
C HIS A 116 4.02 -1.24 13.99
N ILE A 117 2.91 -1.41 13.28
CA ILE A 117 1.89 -2.43 13.61
C ILE A 117 2.51 -3.83 13.59
N LEU A 118 3.32 -4.13 12.58
CA LEU A 118 3.94 -5.44 12.45
C LEU A 118 5.03 -5.71 13.50
N MET A 119 5.64 -4.66 14.05
CA MET A 119 6.62 -4.75 15.14
C MET A 119 5.97 -4.89 16.52
N ASP A 120 4.84 -4.22 16.75
CA ASP A 120 4.15 -4.19 18.05
C ASP A 120 2.61 -4.26 17.91
N PRO A 121 2.07 -5.38 17.41
CA PRO A 121 0.65 -5.47 17.04
C PRO A 121 -0.30 -5.40 18.24
N GLN A 122 0.19 -5.63 19.47
CA GLN A 122 -0.64 -5.64 20.67
C GLN A 122 -0.78 -4.25 21.29
N ASN A 123 0.23 -3.38 21.16
CA ASN A 123 0.23 -2.07 21.82
C ASN A 123 0.15 -0.88 20.84
N PHE A 124 0.32 -1.11 19.54
CA PHE A 124 0.21 -0.04 18.55
C PHE A 124 -1.21 0.59 18.58
N PRO A 125 -1.34 1.93 18.69
CA PRO A 125 -2.64 2.59 18.84
C PRO A 125 -3.36 2.77 17.50
N VAL A 126 -3.75 1.66 16.86
CA VAL A 126 -4.28 1.59 15.49
C VAL A 126 -5.37 2.63 15.22
N ASP A 127 -6.43 2.69 16.03
CA ASP A 127 -7.57 3.56 15.75
C ASP A 127 -7.22 5.05 15.84
N LYS A 128 -6.35 5.44 16.79
CA LYS A 128 -5.90 6.82 16.92
C LYS A 128 -5.04 7.24 15.73
N VAL A 129 -4.17 6.34 15.28
CA VAL A 129 -3.30 6.60 14.12
C VAL A 129 -4.10 6.68 12.83
N LYS A 130 -5.10 5.81 12.63
CA LYS A 130 -6.03 5.92 11.49
C LYS A 130 -6.70 7.29 11.46
N GLN A 131 -7.21 7.76 12.61
CA GLN A 131 -7.82 9.09 12.70
C GLN A 131 -6.82 10.20 12.38
N MET A 132 -5.59 10.14 12.90
CA MET A 132 -4.56 11.13 12.58
C MET A 132 -4.23 11.16 11.08
N MET A 133 -4.19 10.00 10.42
CA MET A 133 -3.98 9.93 8.97
C MET A 133 -5.16 10.53 8.20
N ILE A 134 -6.40 10.27 8.62
CA ILE A 134 -7.59 10.87 8.03
C ILE A 134 -7.53 12.39 8.18
N ASP A 135 -7.32 12.91 9.40
CA ASP A 135 -7.27 14.35 9.66
C ASP A 135 -6.16 15.07 8.86
N GLN A 136 -5.07 14.35 8.57
CA GLN A 136 -3.92 14.91 7.87
C GLN A 136 -4.03 14.84 6.34
N PHE A 137 -4.60 13.76 5.80
CA PHE A 137 -4.54 13.45 4.38
C PHE A 137 -5.90 13.46 3.69
N ALA A 138 -6.99 13.21 4.40
CA ALA A 138 -8.34 13.14 3.84
C ALA A 138 -9.05 14.49 3.94
#